data_AF-A0A954FY61-F1
#
_entry.id   AF-A0A954FY61-F1
#
_cell.length_a   1.000
_cell.length_b   1.000
_cell.length_c   1.000
_cell.angle_alpha   90.00
_cell.angle_beta   90.00
_cell.angle_gamma   90.00
#
_symmetry.space_group_name_H-M   'P 1'
#
loop_
_entity.id
_entity.type
_entity.pdbx_description
1 polymer ?
#
loop_
_entity_poly.entity_id
_entity_poly.type
_entity_poly.pdbx_seq_one_letter_code
_entity_poly.pdbx_strand_id
1 'polypeptide(L)' 'ILPTFLLRALITEDTEQAKELGCLELDEEDLSLCTFVCPGKYNYGSLLRDSLTKIEIEG' A
#
# COMPACT_ATOMS: atom_id res chain seq x y z
N ILE A 1 11.21 -6.70 -2.14
CA ILE A 1 10.17 -5.93 -1.42
C ILE A 1 10.64 -5.74 0.01
N LEU A 2 10.65 -4.50 0.53
CA LEU A 2 10.81 -4.26 1.96
C LEU A 2 9.43 -3.89 2.54
N PRO A 3 8.68 -4.86 3.09
CA PRO A 3 7.25 -4.69 3.38
C PRO A 3 6.99 -3.51 4.31
N THR A 4 7.81 -3.33 5.35
CA THR A 4 7.66 -2.25 6.32
C THR A 4 7.73 -0.85 5.68
N PHE A 5 8.60 -0.65 4.68
CA PHE A 5 8.70 0.63 4.00
C PHE A 5 7.50 0.88 3.09
N LEU A 6 7.03 -0.16 2.40
CA LEU A 6 5.86 -0.07 1.53
C LEU A 6 4.61 0.27 2.35
N LEU A 7 4.36 -0.47 3.43
CA LEU A 7 3.21 -0.24 4.31
C LEU A 7 3.23 1.18 4.89
N ARG A 8 4.42 1.73 5.19
CA ARG A 8 4.56 3.12 5.64
C ARG A 8 4.24 4.10 4.52
N ALA A 9 4.75 3.89 3.30
CA ALA A 9 4.47 4.73 2.15
C ALA A 9 2.96 4.78 1.85
N LEU A 10 2.27 3.64 1.97
CA LEU A 10 0.81 3.56 1.84
C LEU A 10 0.08 4.36 2.93
N ILE A 11 0.54 4.30 4.19
CA ILE A 11 -0.04 5.09 5.29
C ILE A 11 0.17 6.59 5.09
N THR A 12 1.33 7.00 4.58
CA THR A 12 1.64 8.42 4.33
C THR A 12 1.19 8.90 2.96
N GLU A 13 0.51 8.06 2.19
CA GLU A 13 0.01 8.35 0.84
C GLU A 13 1.11 8.81 -0.14
N ASP A 14 2.35 8.35 0.06
CA ASP A 14 3.49 8.65 -0.82
C ASP A 14 3.48 7.69 -2.02
N THR A 15 2.80 8.09 -3.09
CA THR A 15 2.56 7.27 -4.29
C THR A 15 3.84 7.03 -5.11
N GLU A 16 4.79 7.97 -5.12
CA GLU A 16 6.09 7.79 -5.78
C GLU A 16 6.91 6.69 -5.08
N GLN A 17 7.04 6.79 -3.75
CA GLN A 17 7.74 5.77 -2.97
C GLN A 17 7.02 4.42 -3.03
N ALA A 18 5.68 4.41 -3.01
CA ALA A 18 4.92 3.17 -3.14
C ALA A 18 5.18 2.46 -4.48
N LYS A 19 5.28 3.22 -5.59
CA LYS A 19 5.64 2.68 -6.92
C LYS A 19 7.03 2.04 -6.92
N GLU A 20 8.04 2.75 -6.41
CA GLU A 20 9.42 2.24 -6.32
C GLU A 20 9.53 0.96 -5.47
N LEU A 21 8.65 0.82 -4.48
CA LEU A 21 8.59 -0.33 -3.57
C LEU A 21 7.74 -1.50 -4.11
N GLY A 22 7.13 -1.34 -5.28
CA GLY A 22 6.41 -2.41 -5.99
C GLY A 22 4.91 -2.49 -5.73
N CYS A 23 4.24 -1.38 -5.36
CA CYS A 23 2.79 -1.41 -5.10
C CYS A 23 1.94 -1.83 -6.32
N LEU A 24 2.46 -1.67 -7.55
CA LEU A 24 1.76 -1.99 -8.79
C LEU A 24 1.61 -3.49 -9.07
N GLU A 25 2.39 -4.32 -8.39
CA GLU A 25 2.36 -5.79 -8.54
C GLU A 25 1.46 -6.46 -7.50
N LEU A 26 0.76 -5.68 -6.68
CA LEU A 26 -0.02 -6.15 -5.54
C LEU A 26 -1.50 -5.85 -5.71
N ASP A 27 -2.33 -6.72 -5.11
CA ASP A 27 -3.74 -6.45 -4.85
C ASP A 27 -4.04 -6.37 -3.33
N GLU A 28 -5.29 -6.11 -2.98
CA GLU A 28 -5.69 -6.01 -1.57
C GLU A 28 -5.58 -7.32 -0.80
N GLU A 29 -5.70 -8.47 -1.48
CA GLU A 29 -5.61 -9.79 -0.85
C GLU A 29 -4.16 -10.08 -0.42
N ASP A 30 -3.17 -9.61 -1.18
CA ASP A 30 -1.74 -9.70 -0.82
C ASP A 30 -1.42 -9.02 0.52
N LEU A 31 -2.17 -7.97 0.88
CA LEU A 31 -1.97 -7.21 2.12
C LEU A 31 -2.90 -7.62 3.27
N SER A 32 -3.73 -8.65 3.07
CA SER A 32 -4.70 -9.14 4.06
C SER A 32 -4.03 -9.60 5.36
N LEU A 33 -2.92 -10.34 5.28
CA LEU A 33 -2.16 -10.77 6.46
C LEU A 33 -1.55 -9.59 7.20
N CYS A 34 -0.98 -8.62 6.48
CA CYS A 34 -0.44 -7.40 7.08
C CYS A 34 -1.52 -6.62 7.84
N THR A 35 -2.74 -6.57 7.29
CA THR A 35 -3.91 -5.95 7.93
C THR A 35 -4.32 -6.70 9.19
N PHE A 36 -4.36 -8.04 9.13
CA PHE A 36 -4.74 -8.88 10.26
C PHE A 36 -3.78 -8.75 11.45
N VAL A 37 -2.47 -8.77 11.20
CA VAL A 37 -1.44 -8.73 12.27
C VAL A 37 -1.11 -7.32 12.75
N CYS A 38 -1.59 -6.27 12.06
CA CYS A 38 -1.23 -4.89 12.39
C CYS A 38 -1.76 -4.48 13.79
N PRO A 39 -0.88 -4.06 14.72
CA PRO A 39 -1.32 -3.57 16.02
C PRO A 39 -2.06 -2.23 15.92
N GLY A 40 -1.74 -1.40 14.91
CA GLY A 40 -2.37 -0.11 14.65
C GLY A 40 -3.72 -0.20 13.92
N LYS A 41 -4.18 -1.40 13.55
CA LYS A 41 -5.46 -1.67 12.87
C LYS A 41 -5.67 -0.89 11.56
N TYR A 42 -4.57 -0.60 10.84
CA TYR A 42 -4.64 -0.09 9.48
C TYR A 42 -5.22 -1.13 8.53
N ASN A 43 -6.05 -0.69 7.58
CA ASN A 43 -6.51 -1.51 6.47
C ASN A 43 -5.61 -1.25 5.25
N TYR A 44 -4.59 -2.09 5.09
CA TYR A 44 -3.60 -1.89 4.04
C TYR A 44 -4.15 -2.17 2.64
N GLY A 45 -5.15 -3.05 2.51
CA GLY A 45 -5.84 -3.26 1.23
C GLY A 45 -6.52 -1.97 0.75
N SER A 46 -7.27 -1.30 1.62
CA SER A 46 -7.89 -0.01 1.27
C SER A 46 -6.85 1.06 0.94
N LEU A 47 -5.77 1.18 1.72
CA LEU A 47 -4.70 2.14 1.46
C LEU A 47 -3.98 1.88 0.12
N LEU A 48 -3.81 0.61 -0.25
CA LEU A 48 -3.28 0.22 -1.55
C LEU A 48 -4.22 0.63 -2.67
N ARG A 49 -5.53 0.34 -2.56
CA ARG A 49 -6.53 0.75 -3.55
C ARG A 49 -6.55 2.26 -3.77
N ASP A 50 -6.50 3.02 -2.69
CA ASP A 50 -6.46 4.48 -2.75
C ASP A 50 -5.20 4.97 -3.47
N SER A 51 -4.04 4.37 -3.16
CA SER A 51 -2.77 4.69 -3.81
C SER A 51 -2.79 4.36 -5.31
N LEU A 52 -3.28 3.18 -5.69
CA LEU A 52 -3.40 2.76 -7.09
C LEU A 52 -4.36 3.68 -7.88
N THR A 53 -5.48 4.06 -7.27
CA THR A 53 -6.45 4.98 -7.87
C THR A 53 -5.84 6.36 -8.09
N LYS A 54 -5.07 6.89 -7.12
CA LYS A 54 -4.35 8.15 -7.28
C LYS A 54 -3.31 8.08 -8.40
N ILE A 55 -2.52 7.01 -8.43
CA ILE A 55 -1.53 6.78 -9.48
C ILE A 55 -2.20 6.73 -10.87
N GLU A 56 -3.36 6.10 -10.99
CA GLU A 56 -4.11 6.03 -12.26
C GLU A 56 -4.62 7.41 -12.71
N ILE A 57 -5.04 8.27 -11.77
CA ILE A 57 -5.54 9.62 -12.07
C ILE A 57 -4.40 10.60 -12.40
N GLU A 58 -3.26 10.47 -11.72
CA GLU A 58 -2.08 11.33 -11.88
C GLU A 58 -1.17 10.91 -13.05
N GLY A 59 -1.44 9.74 -13.66
CA GLY A 59 -0.67 9.11 -14.74
C GLY A 59 -0.73 9.81 -16.09
#